data_AF-A0A1C6RSR3-F1
#
_entry.id   AF-A0A1C6RSR3-F1
#
_cell.length_a   1.000
_cell.length_b   1.000
_cell.length_c   1.000
_cell.angle_alpha   90.00
_cell.angle_beta   90.00
_cell.angle_gamma   90.00
#
_symmetry.space_group_name_H-M   'P 1'
#
loop_
_entity.id
_entity.type
_entity.pdbx_description
1 polymer ?
#
loop_
_entity_poly.entity_id
_entity_poly.type
_entity_poly.pdbx_seq_one_letter_code
_entity_poly.pdbx_strand_id
1 'polypeptide(L)'
;MSGAGLRGYIPRHAEPPSRAPVTELEGTGSGWRGRWAKRENKRRRRAYEDAVEAWSLRGIRLQRLRAAVEQFPAESPEGLPVDLADGEVVVAVQPQAELVEVEAGRHVDLPTPELAVVPVRRTERARRLPHGIRVAGVGTAVITDRRVILLGREEDREWAFPLLSGLAHYPTAAITLLHTVDGRPLAGLRVPLDDAARFRLRLTMAYADFIGQRPLVLARLDAAVAANRRSRPPVPVVATAEQAPARARLAHPAIVAAAVALIALPAYAMTVGSRGPDGPRGAFDGGAPDAPLRTALPDTGTGPSNAPTTASPAPSNAPTTASSAPATTTPGDAAGVPTLGPVDPDAPLGSAPTPRRVPRATPPPNAGPGPVRPAPGSPGSPTAMPADRCGAPENPYGYNYCGGDLVHEPAVGVCSYFTCVDGFWAGKGYLTVCDDGRVGMVGGGTGRCPERAGRKEPVYVYQPATG
;
A
#
# COMPACT_ATOMS: atom_id res chain seq x y z
N MET A 1 -54.53 -42.60 31.20
CA MET A 1 -54.48 -43.26 29.88
C MET A 1 -53.00 -43.40 29.55
N SER A 2 -52.38 -44.52 29.95
CA SER A 2 -52.11 -45.68 29.06
C SER A 2 -51.20 -45.27 27.91
N GLY A 3 -49.99 -45.77 27.72
CA GLY A 3 -49.34 -47.00 28.20
C GLY A 3 -48.42 -47.51 27.06
N ALA A 4 -47.45 -48.36 27.42
CA ALA A 4 -46.46 -49.04 26.57
C ALA A 4 -45.22 -48.20 26.19
N GLY A 5 -43.99 -48.54 26.56
CA GLY A 5 -43.42 -49.81 26.99
C GLY A 5 -42.72 -50.50 25.84
N LEU A 6 -41.41 -50.28 25.68
CA LEU A 6 -40.56 -51.14 24.88
C LEU A 6 -39.31 -51.53 25.66
N ARG A 7 -39.21 -52.85 25.80
CA ARG A 7 -38.22 -53.64 26.52
C ARG A 7 -36.85 -53.56 25.85
N GLY A 8 -35.84 -53.72 26.70
CA GLY A 8 -34.44 -53.80 26.32
C GLY A 8 -34.11 -54.93 25.37
N TYR A 9 -33.05 -54.69 24.61
CA TYR A 9 -32.30 -55.68 23.86
C TYR A 9 -30.86 -55.60 24.35
N ILE A 10 -30.44 -56.60 25.13
CA ILE A 10 -29.04 -56.83 25.51
C ILE A 10 -28.47 -57.77 24.45
N PRO A 11 -27.53 -57.34 23.59
CA PRO A 11 -26.82 -58.25 22.72
C PRO A 11 -25.80 -59.04 23.56
N ARG A 12 -25.87 -60.36 23.42
CA ARG A 12 -24.92 -61.33 23.98
C ARG A 12 -23.47 -61.01 23.60
N HIS A 13 -22.60 -61.23 24.58
CA HIS A 13 -21.16 -61.36 24.44
C HIS A 13 -20.76 -62.18 23.20
N ALA A 14 -20.09 -61.53 22.26
CA ALA A 14 -19.25 -62.19 21.26
C ALA A 14 -17.80 -62.14 21.77
N GLU A 15 -17.16 -63.30 21.78
CA GLU A 15 -15.76 -63.50 22.14
C GLU A 15 -14.80 -62.60 21.35
N PRO A 16 -13.66 -62.21 21.96
CA PRO A 16 -12.66 -61.39 21.30
C PRO A 16 -11.94 -62.20 20.21
N PRO A 17 -11.94 -61.76 18.93
CA PRO A 17 -11.01 -62.33 17.97
C PRO A 17 -9.59 -61.94 18.39
N SER A 18 -8.83 -62.96 18.76
CA SER A 18 -7.40 -63.16 18.50
C SER A 18 -6.64 -61.92 18.04
N ARG A 19 -5.68 -61.49 18.87
CA ARG A 19 -4.56 -60.60 18.50
C ARG A 19 -3.91 -61.13 17.22
N ALA A 20 -4.32 -60.61 16.07
CA ALA A 20 -3.45 -60.50 14.93
C ALA A 20 -2.28 -59.57 15.33
N PRO A 21 -1.05 -59.85 14.88
CA PRO A 21 0.05 -58.93 15.10
C PRO A 21 -0.35 -57.58 14.50
N VAL A 22 -0.42 -56.56 15.35
CA VAL A 22 -0.34 -55.18 14.91
C VAL A 22 1.04 -55.06 14.29
N THR A 23 1.14 -55.37 12.99
CA THR A 23 2.20 -54.88 12.14
C THR A 23 2.05 -53.37 12.13
N GLU A 24 2.71 -52.75 13.12
CA GLU A 24 3.50 -51.52 13.01
C GLU A 24 3.36 -50.82 11.64
N LEU A 25 2.19 -50.22 11.40
CA LEU A 25 1.98 -49.17 10.41
C LEU A 25 2.08 -47.80 11.09
N GLU A 26 2.75 -47.72 12.25
CA GLU A 26 3.23 -46.49 12.88
C GLU A 26 4.51 -45.94 12.20
N GLY A 27 4.56 -46.01 10.87
CA GLY A 27 5.62 -45.42 10.04
C GLY A 27 5.21 -44.13 9.31
N THR A 28 4.02 -43.57 9.58
CA THR A 28 3.39 -42.55 8.70
C THR A 28 3.83 -41.11 8.94
N GLY A 29 4.64 -40.82 9.98
CA GLY A 29 5.11 -39.47 10.29
C GLY A 29 6.57 -39.14 9.93
N SER A 30 7.44 -40.15 9.79
CA SER A 30 8.89 -39.95 9.84
C SER A 30 9.61 -40.02 8.48
N GLY A 31 8.91 -40.41 7.41
CA GLY A 31 9.48 -40.52 6.06
C GLY A 31 9.82 -39.18 5.39
N TRP A 32 10.71 -39.20 4.38
CA TRP A 32 11.09 -38.01 3.61
C TRP A 32 9.88 -37.30 2.96
N ARG A 33 8.83 -38.06 2.61
CA ARG A 33 7.55 -37.56 2.09
C ARG A 33 6.79 -36.71 3.10
N GLY A 34 6.70 -37.14 4.36
CA GLY A 34 6.09 -36.36 5.45
C GLY A 34 6.85 -35.07 5.71
N ARG A 35 8.20 -35.12 5.69
CA ARG A 35 9.04 -33.93 5.80
C ARG A 35 8.84 -32.96 4.63
N TRP A 36 8.68 -33.48 3.41
CA TRP A 36 8.36 -32.65 2.25
C TRP A 36 6.99 -31.97 2.42
N ALA A 37 5.95 -32.72 2.75
CA ALA A 37 4.60 -32.17 2.93
C ALA A 37 4.56 -31.08 4.00
N LYS A 38 5.27 -31.27 5.13
CA LYS A 38 5.42 -30.25 6.18
C LYS A 38 6.10 -28.97 5.68
N ARG A 39 7.18 -29.08 4.88
CA ARG A 39 7.86 -27.91 4.30
C ARG A 39 7.00 -27.21 3.24
N GLU A 40 6.33 -27.98 2.40
CA GLU A 40 5.40 -27.48 1.38
C GLU A 40 4.26 -26.69 2.03
N ASN A 41 3.60 -27.28 3.04
CA ASN A 41 2.54 -26.63 3.79
C ASN A 41 3.03 -25.38 4.51
N LYS A 42 4.25 -25.40 5.08
CA LYS A 42 4.87 -24.20 5.66
C LYS A 42 5.09 -23.10 4.62
N ARG A 43 5.55 -23.43 3.40
CA ARG A 43 5.71 -22.45 2.31
C ARG A 43 4.37 -21.88 1.86
N ARG A 44 3.38 -22.74 1.60
CA ARG A 44 2.02 -22.35 1.17
C ARG A 44 1.35 -21.46 2.22
N ARG A 45 1.49 -21.80 3.50
CA ARG A 45 0.96 -20.99 4.60
C ARG A 45 1.59 -19.61 4.65
N ARG A 46 2.92 -19.50 4.56
CA ARG A 46 3.61 -18.20 4.50
C ARG A 46 3.13 -17.35 3.31
N ALA A 47 3.09 -17.94 2.12
CA ALA A 47 2.61 -17.22 0.93
C ALA A 47 1.15 -16.76 1.06
N TYR A 48 0.30 -17.55 1.72
CA TYR A 48 -1.06 -17.17 2.03
C TYR A 48 -1.14 -16.04 3.07
N GLU A 49 -0.34 -16.11 4.14
CA GLU A 49 -0.24 -15.06 5.16
C GLU A 49 0.19 -13.71 4.52
N ASP A 50 1.25 -13.72 3.70
CA ASP A 50 1.74 -12.55 2.97
C ASP A 50 0.63 -11.98 2.04
N ALA A 51 -0.10 -12.86 1.34
CA ALA A 51 -1.19 -12.46 0.47
C ALA A 51 -2.37 -11.83 1.25
N VAL A 52 -2.72 -12.40 2.40
CA VAL A 52 -3.78 -11.88 3.28
C VAL A 52 -3.37 -10.54 3.87
N GLU A 53 -2.12 -10.35 4.27
CA GLU A 53 -1.61 -9.07 4.75
C GLU A 53 -1.71 -8.00 3.65
N ALA A 54 -1.20 -8.29 2.45
CA ALA A 54 -1.27 -7.37 1.31
C ALA A 54 -2.73 -7.01 0.92
N TRP A 55 -3.64 -8.00 0.99
CA TRP A 55 -5.08 -7.80 0.78
C TRP A 55 -5.71 -6.92 1.85
N SER A 56 -5.39 -7.15 3.13
CA SER A 56 -5.90 -6.38 4.26
C SER A 56 -5.42 -4.93 4.20
N LEU A 57 -4.12 -4.70 3.98
CA LEU A 57 -3.54 -3.37 3.83
C LEU A 57 -4.17 -2.59 2.67
N ARG A 58 -4.47 -3.27 1.55
CA ARG A 58 -5.20 -2.68 0.43
C ARG A 58 -6.62 -2.29 0.83
N GLY A 59 -7.32 -3.16 1.57
CA GLY A 59 -8.66 -2.88 2.10
C GLY A 59 -8.70 -1.66 3.01
N ILE A 60 -7.80 -1.58 3.99
CA ILE A 60 -7.67 -0.43 4.89
C ILE A 60 -7.41 0.86 4.10
N ARG A 61 -6.52 0.81 3.11
CA ARG A 61 -6.22 1.99 2.27
C ARG A 61 -7.44 2.46 1.48
N LEU A 62 -8.20 1.54 0.88
CA LEU A 62 -9.41 1.88 0.14
C LEU A 62 -10.50 2.46 1.06
N GLN A 63 -10.68 1.89 2.26
CA GLN A 63 -11.62 2.42 3.25
C GLN A 63 -11.23 3.83 3.70
N ARG A 64 -9.94 4.08 3.97
CA ARG A 64 -9.45 5.42 4.30
C ARG A 64 -9.69 6.44 3.18
N LEU A 65 -9.47 6.04 1.92
CA LEU A 65 -9.80 6.89 0.77
C LEU A 65 -11.29 7.19 0.70
N ARG A 66 -12.15 6.18 0.91
CA ARG A 66 -13.60 6.34 0.88
C ARG A 66 -14.13 7.26 1.99
N ALA A 67 -13.59 7.14 3.19
CA ALA A 67 -13.91 8.03 4.31
C ALA A 67 -13.40 9.47 4.06
N ALA A 68 -12.20 9.61 3.50
CA ALA A 68 -11.62 10.92 3.19
C ALA A 68 -12.42 11.71 2.13
N VAL A 69 -13.21 11.05 1.27
CA VAL A 69 -14.11 11.76 0.35
C VAL A 69 -15.24 12.49 1.07
N GLU A 70 -15.69 11.98 2.22
CA GLU A 70 -16.78 12.61 2.98
C GLU A 70 -16.28 13.83 3.74
N GLN A 71 -15.01 13.83 4.14
CA GLN A 71 -14.35 14.88 4.90
C GLN A 71 -13.43 15.69 3.99
N PHE A 72 -13.99 16.44 3.04
CA PHE A 72 -13.25 17.38 2.19
C PHE A 72 -13.26 18.79 2.80
N PRO A 73 -12.44 19.11 3.83
CA PRO A 73 -12.34 20.48 4.27
C PRO A 73 -11.63 21.30 3.19
N ALA A 74 -12.15 22.49 2.93
CA ALA A 74 -11.39 23.52 2.26
C ALA A 74 -10.15 23.87 3.09
N GLU A 75 -9.02 24.08 2.44
CA GLU A 75 -7.81 24.60 3.09
C GLU A 75 -7.85 26.13 3.08
N SER A 76 -7.31 26.76 4.13
CA SER A 76 -7.24 28.21 4.19
C SER A 76 -6.29 28.73 3.11
N PRO A 77 -6.68 29.75 2.32
CA PRO A 77 -5.80 30.37 1.33
C PRO A 77 -4.75 31.30 1.96
N GLU A 78 -4.80 31.54 3.27
CA GLU A 78 -3.91 32.49 3.95
C GLU A 78 -2.44 32.15 3.74
N GLY A 79 -1.68 33.12 3.20
CA GLY A 79 -0.24 33.00 2.98
C GLY A 79 0.18 32.35 1.66
N LEU A 80 -0.77 31.97 0.80
CA LEU A 80 -0.46 31.50 -0.56
C LEU A 80 -0.26 32.69 -1.50
N PRO A 81 0.84 32.72 -2.29
CA PRO A 81 1.07 33.76 -3.30
C PRO A 81 0.27 33.42 -4.57
N VAL A 82 -1.05 33.29 -4.45
CA VAL A 82 -1.96 32.95 -5.55
C VAL A 82 -3.10 33.96 -5.59
N ASP A 83 -3.31 34.58 -6.74
CA ASP A 83 -4.48 35.41 -6.99
C ASP A 83 -5.71 34.52 -7.22
N LEU A 84 -6.55 34.41 -6.20
CA LEU A 84 -7.80 33.66 -6.24
C LEU A 84 -8.94 34.56 -6.72
N ALA A 85 -9.76 34.03 -7.65
CA ALA A 85 -10.98 34.73 -8.07
C ALA A 85 -12.02 34.76 -6.94
N ASP A 86 -13.00 35.67 -7.04
CA ASP A 86 -14.08 35.73 -6.07
C ASP A 86 -14.81 34.38 -5.94
N GLY A 87 -14.88 33.90 -4.70
CA GLY A 87 -15.47 32.61 -4.36
C GLY A 87 -14.70 31.37 -4.85
N GLU A 88 -13.46 31.52 -5.34
CA GLU A 88 -12.56 30.39 -5.59
C GLU A 88 -12.04 29.84 -4.25
N VAL A 89 -12.12 28.52 -4.08
CA VAL A 89 -11.80 27.85 -2.82
C VAL A 89 -10.59 26.95 -3.00
N VAL A 90 -9.61 27.06 -2.11
CA VAL A 90 -8.45 26.17 -2.10
C VAL A 90 -8.85 24.82 -1.51
N VAL A 91 -8.70 23.76 -2.30
CA VAL A 91 -8.98 22.37 -1.92
C VAL A 91 -7.74 21.70 -1.33
N ALA A 92 -6.55 22.02 -1.85
CA ALA A 92 -5.31 21.44 -1.38
C ALA A 92 -4.09 22.28 -1.73
N VAL A 93 -3.11 22.27 -0.84
CA VAL A 93 -1.74 22.73 -1.11
C VAL A 93 -0.79 21.55 -0.99
N GLN A 94 0.03 21.34 -2.02
CA GLN A 94 1.05 20.30 -2.07
C GLN A 94 2.42 20.90 -2.33
N PRO A 95 3.28 21.01 -1.30
CA PRO A 95 4.67 21.42 -1.49
C PRO A 95 5.46 20.32 -2.21
N GLN A 96 6.61 20.70 -2.77
CA GLN A 96 7.55 19.80 -3.43
C GLN A 96 6.92 19.04 -4.61
N ALA A 97 5.98 19.67 -5.31
CA ALA A 97 5.45 19.15 -6.56
C ALA A 97 6.45 19.42 -7.69
N GLU A 98 6.70 18.42 -8.52
CA GLU A 98 7.54 18.54 -9.71
C GLU A 98 6.63 18.63 -10.94
N LEU A 99 6.87 19.61 -11.82
CA LEU A 99 6.30 19.65 -13.16
C LEU A 99 6.92 18.52 -13.97
N VAL A 100 6.08 17.67 -14.54
CA VAL A 100 6.53 16.65 -15.49
C VAL A 100 5.94 16.92 -16.87
N GLU A 101 6.75 16.71 -17.89
CA GLU A 101 6.36 16.85 -19.29
C GLU A 101 6.61 15.54 -20.02
N VAL A 102 5.70 15.21 -20.92
CA VAL A 102 5.82 14.01 -21.75
C VAL A 102 6.50 14.39 -23.07
N GLU A 103 7.62 13.73 -23.35
CA GLU A 103 8.43 13.98 -24.56
C GLU A 103 7.69 13.55 -25.82
N ALA A 104 7.59 14.47 -26.78
CA ALA A 104 6.92 14.24 -28.05
C ALA A 104 7.47 12.99 -28.76
N GLY A 105 6.58 12.07 -29.13
CA GLY A 105 6.92 10.85 -29.87
C GLY A 105 7.41 9.67 -29.02
N ARG A 106 7.44 9.78 -27.68
CA ARG A 106 7.83 8.68 -26.77
C ARG A 106 6.69 8.21 -25.85
N HIS A 107 5.49 8.00 -26.41
CA HIS A 107 4.23 7.88 -25.64
C HIS A 107 3.63 6.47 -25.53
N VAL A 108 4.41 5.39 -25.64
CA VAL A 108 3.84 4.04 -25.87
C VAL A 108 2.93 3.54 -24.72
N ASP A 109 3.06 4.05 -23.49
CA ASP A 109 2.35 3.52 -22.31
C ASP A 109 1.76 4.61 -21.39
N LEU A 110 1.14 5.64 -21.95
CA LEU A 110 0.47 6.67 -21.14
C LEU A 110 -0.84 6.11 -20.56
N PRO A 111 -1.15 6.36 -19.26
CA PRO A 111 -2.42 5.98 -18.70
C PRO A 111 -3.55 6.75 -19.37
N THR A 112 -4.65 6.07 -19.66
CA THR A 112 -5.87 6.71 -20.17
C THR A 112 -6.48 7.62 -19.11
N PRO A 113 -6.98 8.81 -19.48
CA PRO A 113 -7.73 9.64 -18.56
C PRO A 113 -8.94 8.91 -17.99
N GLU A 114 -9.04 8.88 -16.66
CA GLU A 114 -10.15 8.28 -15.93
C GLU A 114 -10.35 9.01 -14.60
N LEU A 115 -11.62 9.23 -14.23
CA LEU A 115 -12.00 9.69 -12.89
C LEU A 115 -11.87 8.55 -11.86
N ALA A 116 -10.67 8.00 -11.71
CA ALA A 116 -10.38 6.89 -10.82
C ALA A 116 -9.23 7.22 -9.87
N VAL A 117 -9.49 7.08 -8.57
CA VAL A 117 -8.45 7.24 -7.55
C VAL A 117 -7.66 5.94 -7.43
N VAL A 118 -6.57 5.84 -8.17
CA VAL A 118 -5.68 4.66 -8.11
C VAL A 118 -4.64 4.85 -7.00
N PRO A 119 -4.66 4.03 -5.94
CA PRO A 119 -3.61 4.09 -4.92
C PRO A 119 -2.26 3.73 -5.55
N VAL A 120 -1.25 4.56 -5.29
CA VAL A 120 0.11 4.31 -5.79
C VAL A 120 0.65 3.02 -5.19
N ARG A 121 1.11 2.10 -6.05
CA ARG A 121 1.83 0.91 -5.60
C ARG A 121 3.26 1.29 -5.23
N ARG A 122 3.62 1.14 -3.95
CA ARG A 122 5.01 1.29 -3.50
C ARG A 122 5.82 0.16 -4.10
N THR A 123 6.66 0.49 -5.08
CA THR A 123 7.62 -0.43 -5.71
C THR A 123 8.94 0.33 -5.85
N GLU A 124 10.07 -0.36 -5.95
CA GLU A 124 11.34 0.31 -6.25
C GLU A 124 11.29 1.06 -7.59
N ARG A 125 10.50 0.54 -8.54
CA ARG A 125 10.20 1.20 -9.82
C ARG A 125 9.46 2.53 -9.64
N ALA A 126 8.75 2.74 -8.53
CA ALA A 126 8.04 3.99 -8.25
C ALA A 126 8.96 5.21 -8.09
N ARG A 127 10.26 4.98 -7.86
CA ARG A 127 11.26 6.04 -7.76
C ARG A 127 11.78 6.50 -9.11
N ARG A 128 11.68 5.67 -10.16
CA ARG A 128 12.12 6.03 -11.51
C ARG A 128 10.96 6.65 -12.28
N LEU A 129 11.27 7.69 -13.05
CA LEU A 129 10.30 8.25 -14.00
C LEU A 129 10.00 7.21 -15.09
N PRO A 130 8.73 7.07 -15.53
CA PRO A 130 8.39 6.31 -16.72
C PRO A 130 9.17 6.82 -17.94
N HIS A 131 9.40 5.93 -18.91
CA HIS A 131 10.07 6.32 -20.15
C HIS A 131 9.26 7.39 -20.90
N GLY A 132 9.96 8.36 -21.50
CA GLY A 132 9.33 9.49 -22.20
C GLY A 132 8.75 10.57 -21.28
N ILE A 133 9.01 10.52 -19.97
CA ILE A 133 8.66 11.59 -19.03
C ILE A 133 9.93 12.20 -18.44
N ARG A 134 9.99 13.54 -18.47
CA ARG A 134 11.06 14.31 -17.82
C ARG A 134 10.48 15.30 -16.81
N VAL A 135 11.27 15.64 -15.80
CA VAL A 135 10.98 16.73 -14.87
C VAL A 135 11.41 18.03 -15.52
N ALA A 136 10.51 19.02 -15.55
CA ALA A 136 10.74 20.33 -16.15
C ALA A 136 10.82 21.45 -15.11
N GLY A 137 10.30 21.24 -13.90
CA GLY A 137 10.28 22.26 -12.85
C GLY A 137 9.89 21.69 -11.50
N VAL A 138 10.02 22.50 -10.45
CA VAL A 138 9.65 22.14 -9.08
C VAL A 138 9.01 23.35 -8.40
N GLY A 139 7.99 23.10 -7.58
CA GLY A 139 7.18 24.15 -6.99
C GLY A 139 6.19 23.66 -5.94
N THR A 140 5.19 24.50 -5.69
CA THR A 140 4.03 24.18 -4.83
C THR A 140 2.80 24.05 -5.71
N ALA A 141 2.17 22.87 -5.72
CA ALA A 141 0.91 22.69 -6.42
C ALA A 141 -0.27 23.11 -5.54
N VAL A 142 -1.09 24.02 -6.02
CA VAL A 142 -2.33 24.48 -5.39
C VAL A 142 -3.49 23.98 -6.23
N ILE A 143 -4.39 23.23 -5.60
CA ILE A 143 -5.63 22.73 -6.21
C ILE A 143 -6.77 23.59 -5.67
N THR A 144 -7.53 24.19 -6.56
CA THR A 144 -8.76 24.91 -6.24
C THR A 144 -9.98 24.14 -6.75
N ASP A 145 -11.17 24.68 -6.52
CA ASP A 145 -12.42 24.18 -7.11
C ASP A 145 -12.54 24.46 -8.62
N ARG A 146 -11.64 25.25 -9.21
CA ARG A 146 -11.68 25.66 -10.63
C ARG A 146 -10.45 25.29 -11.45
N ARG A 147 -9.30 25.08 -10.80
CA ARG A 147 -8.01 24.89 -11.49
C ARG A 147 -6.96 24.23 -10.61
N VAL A 148 -5.85 23.86 -11.25
CA VAL A 148 -4.59 23.52 -10.58
C VAL A 148 -3.53 24.51 -11.02
N ILE A 149 -2.76 25.00 -10.06
CA ILE A 149 -1.64 25.91 -10.30
C ILE A 149 -0.40 25.28 -9.70
N LEU A 150 0.70 25.23 -10.45
CA LEU A 150 2.02 24.94 -9.92
C LEU A 150 2.79 26.24 -9.83
N LEU A 151 3.06 26.66 -8.60
CA LEU A 151 3.86 27.84 -8.29
C LEU A 151 5.33 27.46 -8.35
N GLY A 152 5.98 27.81 -9.46
CA GLY A 152 7.35 27.46 -9.76
C GLY A 152 8.34 28.53 -9.30
N ARG A 153 9.64 28.28 -9.52
CA ARG A 153 10.68 29.31 -9.35
C ARG A 153 10.84 30.22 -10.55
N GLU A 154 10.66 29.67 -11.75
CA GLU A 154 10.89 30.37 -13.02
C GLU A 154 9.56 30.81 -13.63
N GLU A 155 8.57 29.92 -13.62
CA GLU A 155 7.25 30.15 -14.19
C GLU A 155 6.18 29.42 -13.40
N ASP A 156 5.01 30.05 -13.32
CA ASP A 156 3.81 29.41 -12.80
C ASP A 156 3.08 28.69 -13.94
N ARG A 157 2.62 27.49 -13.66
CA ARG A 157 1.89 26.66 -14.63
C ARG A 157 0.45 26.46 -14.16
N GLU A 158 -0.51 26.89 -14.97
CA GLU A 158 -1.93 26.77 -14.65
C GLU A 158 -2.64 25.78 -15.58
N TRP A 159 -3.54 24.98 -15.00
CA TRP A 159 -4.50 24.14 -15.69
C TRP A 159 -5.91 24.44 -15.19
N ALA A 160 -6.65 25.22 -15.97
CA ALA A 160 -8.06 25.46 -15.72
C ALA A 160 -8.89 24.19 -15.99
N PHE A 161 -9.75 23.79 -15.07
CA PHE A 161 -10.61 22.62 -15.24
C PHE A 161 -11.50 22.65 -16.49
N PRO A 162 -12.06 23.80 -16.95
CA PRO A 162 -12.78 23.86 -18.22
C PRO A 162 -11.94 23.43 -19.44
N LEU A 163 -10.61 23.54 -19.36
CA LEU A 163 -9.69 23.20 -20.44
C LEU A 163 -9.12 21.77 -20.31
N LEU A 164 -9.45 21.06 -19.23
CA LEU A 164 -9.03 19.68 -19.04
C LEU A 164 -9.99 18.70 -19.73
N SER A 165 -9.46 17.85 -20.60
CA SER A 165 -10.18 16.68 -21.13
C SER A 165 -10.17 15.50 -20.16
N GLY A 166 -9.25 15.47 -19.19
CA GLY A 166 -9.29 14.52 -18.09
C GLY A 166 -7.98 14.39 -17.31
N LEU A 167 -8.03 13.55 -16.27
CA LEU A 167 -6.91 13.25 -15.38
C LEU A 167 -6.46 11.81 -15.58
N ALA A 168 -5.14 11.58 -15.66
CA ALA A 168 -4.61 10.21 -15.74
C ALA A 168 -3.55 9.96 -14.66
N HIS A 169 -3.78 8.96 -13.81
CA HIS A 169 -2.90 8.64 -12.69
C HIS A 169 -2.03 7.42 -13.00
N TYR A 170 -0.71 7.55 -12.86
CA TYR A 170 0.17 6.39 -13.01
C TYR A 170 -0.03 5.37 -11.88
N PRO A 171 -0.20 4.07 -12.17
CA PRO A 171 -0.41 3.06 -11.11
C PRO A 171 0.85 2.80 -10.25
N THR A 172 2.03 3.02 -10.84
CA THR A 172 3.32 2.67 -10.24
C THR A 172 4.19 3.86 -9.88
N ALA A 173 3.92 5.07 -10.39
CA ALA A 173 4.66 6.29 -10.09
C ALA A 173 3.73 7.33 -9.47
N ALA A 174 4.25 8.24 -8.66
CA ALA A 174 3.49 9.31 -8.01
C ALA A 174 3.16 10.49 -8.96
N ILE A 175 2.79 10.18 -10.20
CA ILE A 175 2.55 11.12 -11.29
C ILE A 175 1.06 11.17 -11.63
N THR A 176 0.54 12.37 -11.88
CA THR A 176 -0.78 12.62 -12.47
C THR A 176 -0.60 13.48 -13.71
N LEU A 177 -1.02 12.99 -14.87
CA LEU A 177 -1.05 13.74 -16.12
C LEU A 177 -2.38 14.50 -16.26
N LEU A 178 -2.27 15.75 -16.69
CA LEU A 178 -3.36 16.71 -16.86
C LEU A 178 -3.58 16.88 -18.37
N HIS A 179 -4.55 16.18 -18.93
CA HIS A 179 -4.82 16.22 -20.37
C HIS A 179 -5.63 17.47 -20.69
N THR A 180 -5.15 18.29 -21.61
CA THR A 180 -5.82 19.53 -22.04
C THR A 180 -6.41 19.38 -23.44
N VAL A 181 -7.40 20.21 -23.78
CA VAL A 181 -7.99 20.29 -25.13
C VAL A 181 -7.33 21.34 -26.03
N ASP A 182 -6.46 22.18 -25.46
CA ASP A 182 -5.84 23.35 -26.12
C ASP A 182 -4.62 23.01 -26.98
N GLY A 183 -4.27 21.72 -27.12
CA GLY A 183 -3.14 21.26 -27.91
C GLY A 183 -1.77 21.53 -27.28
N ARG A 184 -1.70 22.00 -26.03
CA ARG A 184 -0.42 22.13 -25.32
C ARG A 184 0.24 20.75 -25.12
N PRO A 185 1.58 20.70 -25.03
CA PRO A 185 2.28 19.46 -24.69
C PRO A 185 1.71 18.84 -23.41
N LEU A 186 1.51 17.53 -23.44
CA LEU A 186 0.98 16.81 -22.29
C LEU A 186 1.93 16.95 -21.10
N ALA A 187 1.39 17.51 -20.01
CA ALA A 187 2.12 17.76 -18.79
C ALA A 187 1.35 17.23 -17.59
N GLY A 188 2.00 17.23 -16.44
CA GLY A 188 1.42 16.74 -15.21
C GLY A 188 2.23 17.12 -13.99
N LEU A 189 1.85 16.52 -12.87
CA LEU A 189 2.46 16.76 -11.58
C LEU A 189 2.96 15.45 -10.99
N ARG A 190 4.20 15.46 -10.51
CA ARG A 190 4.75 14.43 -9.63
C ARG A 190 4.83 14.98 -8.22
N VAL A 191 4.42 14.20 -7.24
CA VAL A 191 4.42 14.62 -5.82
C VAL A 191 5.19 13.61 -4.97
N PRO A 192 5.59 13.96 -3.74
CA PRO A 192 6.20 13.01 -2.82
C PRO A 192 5.33 11.75 -2.66
N LEU A 193 5.99 10.59 -2.63
CA LEU A 193 5.30 9.30 -2.66
C LEU A 193 4.31 9.11 -1.50
N ASP A 194 4.62 9.69 -0.35
CA ASP A 194 3.80 9.60 0.86
C ASP A 194 2.52 10.46 0.76
N ASP A 195 2.55 11.54 -0.02
CA ASP A 195 1.41 12.43 -0.24
C ASP A 195 0.58 12.07 -1.47
N ALA A 196 1.14 11.26 -2.38
CA ALA A 196 0.56 10.98 -3.70
C ALA A 196 -0.89 10.46 -3.66
N ALA A 197 -1.24 9.60 -2.69
CA ALA A 197 -2.61 9.10 -2.57
C ALA A 197 -3.60 10.21 -2.18
N ARG A 198 -3.20 11.09 -1.24
CA ARG A 198 -4.03 12.23 -0.80
C ARG A 198 -4.16 13.26 -1.92
N PHE A 199 -3.04 13.62 -2.56
CA PHE A 199 -3.02 14.55 -3.67
C PHE A 199 -3.94 14.10 -4.83
N ARG A 200 -3.83 12.83 -5.25
CA ARG A 200 -4.70 12.27 -6.31
C ARG A 200 -6.16 12.32 -5.95
N LEU A 201 -6.50 11.93 -4.73
CA LEU A 201 -7.88 11.99 -4.25
C LEU A 201 -8.41 13.42 -4.34
N ARG A 202 -7.67 14.39 -3.78
CA ARG A 202 -8.05 15.82 -3.78
C ARG A 202 -8.22 16.39 -5.18
N LEU A 203 -7.26 16.13 -6.07
CA LEU A 203 -7.34 16.57 -7.46
C LEU A 203 -8.52 15.92 -8.21
N THR A 204 -8.71 14.61 -8.05
CA THR A 204 -9.80 13.90 -8.74
C THR A 204 -11.15 14.40 -8.28
N MET A 205 -11.33 14.62 -6.97
CA MET A 205 -12.58 15.11 -6.40
C MET A 205 -12.85 16.56 -6.80
N ALA A 206 -11.85 17.46 -6.74
CA ALA A 206 -12.01 18.84 -7.19
C ALA A 206 -12.45 18.91 -8.68
N TYR A 207 -11.79 18.14 -9.55
CA TYR A 207 -12.17 18.06 -10.95
C TYR A 207 -13.55 17.42 -11.16
N ALA A 208 -13.87 16.35 -10.42
CA ALA A 208 -15.16 15.68 -10.50
C ALA A 208 -16.31 16.55 -9.98
N ASP A 209 -16.09 17.34 -8.93
CA ASP A 209 -17.05 18.32 -8.43
C ASP A 209 -17.30 19.40 -9.49
N PHE A 210 -16.24 19.92 -10.11
CA PHE A 210 -16.34 20.92 -11.18
C PHE A 210 -17.17 20.44 -12.38
N ILE A 211 -17.01 19.19 -12.83
CA ILE A 211 -17.77 18.63 -13.95
C ILE A 211 -19.10 17.95 -13.51
N GLY A 212 -19.48 18.02 -12.24
CA GLY A 212 -20.71 17.40 -11.72
C GLY A 212 -20.71 15.86 -11.69
N GLN A 213 -19.54 15.22 -11.70
CA GLN A 213 -19.37 13.75 -11.69
C GLN A 213 -18.88 13.19 -10.35
N ARG A 214 -19.04 13.92 -9.24
CA ARG A 214 -18.76 13.42 -7.87
C ARG A 214 -19.36 12.02 -7.60
N PRO A 215 -20.64 11.74 -7.93
CA PRO A 215 -21.23 10.43 -7.65
C PRO A 215 -20.53 9.28 -8.37
N LEU A 216 -19.95 9.54 -9.55
CA LEU A 216 -19.25 8.54 -10.33
C LEU A 216 -17.92 8.12 -9.68
N VAL A 217 -17.19 9.06 -9.06
CA VAL A 217 -15.96 8.76 -8.31
C VAL A 217 -16.28 7.95 -7.05
N LEU A 218 -17.35 8.32 -6.33
CA LEU A 218 -17.85 7.57 -5.17
C LEU A 218 -18.22 6.14 -5.54
N ALA A 219 -19.00 5.95 -6.60
CA ALA A 219 -19.39 4.63 -7.09
C ALA A 219 -18.17 3.77 -7.47
N ARG A 220 -17.14 4.38 -8.10
CA ARG A 220 -15.89 3.68 -8.40
C ARG A 220 -15.12 3.26 -7.15
N LEU A 221 -15.05 4.11 -6.12
CA LEU A 221 -14.41 3.77 -4.85
C LEU A 221 -15.16 2.64 -4.13
N ASP A 222 -16.49 2.68 -4.11
CA ASP A 222 -17.32 1.63 -3.53
C ASP A 222 -17.15 0.30 -4.29
N ALA A 223 -17.11 0.35 -5.63
CA ALA A 223 -16.82 -0.81 -6.46
C ALA A 223 -15.42 -1.38 -6.18
N ALA A 224 -14.41 -0.53 -5.96
CA ALA A 224 -13.05 -0.96 -5.61
C ALA A 224 -13.00 -1.61 -4.22
N VAL A 225 -13.71 -1.09 -3.23
CA VAL A 225 -13.85 -1.71 -1.90
C VAL A 225 -14.52 -3.08 -2.02
N ALA A 226 -15.62 -3.18 -2.78
CA ALA A 226 -16.32 -4.44 -3.01
C ALA A 226 -15.47 -5.46 -3.79
N ALA A 227 -14.71 -5.01 -4.80
CA ALA A 227 -13.76 -5.84 -5.53
C ALA A 227 -12.65 -6.37 -4.61
N ASN A 228 -12.09 -5.54 -3.73
CA ASN A 228 -11.11 -5.98 -2.74
C ASN A 228 -11.71 -7.05 -1.82
N ARG A 229 -12.93 -6.86 -1.31
CA ARG A 229 -13.60 -7.88 -0.46
C ARG A 229 -13.76 -9.22 -1.19
N ARG A 230 -14.13 -9.20 -2.48
CA ARG A 230 -14.24 -10.40 -3.32
C ARG A 230 -12.90 -11.05 -3.64
N SER A 231 -11.81 -10.28 -3.69
CA SER A 231 -10.45 -10.77 -3.98
C SER A 231 -9.71 -11.29 -2.75
N ARG A 232 -10.42 -11.72 -1.70
CA ARG A 232 -9.80 -12.32 -0.51
C ARG A 232 -9.01 -13.57 -0.91
N PRO A 233 -7.72 -13.69 -0.52
CA PRO A 233 -6.94 -14.88 -0.84
C PRO A 233 -7.62 -16.15 -0.31
N PRO A 234 -7.72 -17.23 -1.13
CA PRO A 234 -8.31 -18.48 -0.69
C PRO A 234 -7.37 -19.24 0.25
N VAL A 235 -7.94 -20.01 1.18
CA VAL A 235 -7.17 -20.85 2.11
C VAL A 235 -6.35 -21.88 1.31
N PRO A 236 -5.04 -22.04 1.59
CA PRO A 236 -4.20 -22.95 0.82
C PRO A 236 -4.58 -24.40 1.08
N VAL A 237 -4.63 -25.20 0.01
CA VAL A 237 -4.86 -26.65 0.10
C VAL A 237 -3.66 -27.32 0.79
N VAL A 238 -3.95 -28.15 1.79
CA VAL A 238 -2.95 -28.92 2.54
C VAL A 238 -2.35 -29.99 1.64
N ALA A 239 -1.04 -29.93 1.44
CA ALA A 239 -0.27 -30.95 0.76
C ALA A 239 -0.16 -32.20 1.63
N THR A 240 -0.46 -33.36 1.05
CA THR A 240 -0.32 -34.68 1.70
C THR A 240 1.02 -35.31 1.38
N ALA A 241 1.45 -36.30 2.16
CA ALA A 241 2.71 -37.01 1.92
C ALA A 241 2.72 -37.75 0.56
N GLU A 242 1.57 -38.21 0.09
CA GLU A 242 1.42 -38.90 -1.19
C GLU A 242 1.72 -38.00 -2.39
N GLN A 243 1.48 -36.70 -2.25
CA GLN A 243 1.76 -35.70 -3.29
C GLN A 243 3.25 -35.35 -3.41
N ALA A 244 4.12 -35.94 -2.58
CA ALA A 244 5.56 -35.64 -2.60
C ALA A 244 6.21 -36.12 -3.91
N PRO A 245 6.80 -35.22 -4.72
CA PRO A 245 7.41 -35.60 -5.97
C PRO A 245 8.71 -36.37 -5.72
N ALA A 246 9.02 -37.36 -6.56
CA ALA A 246 10.22 -38.19 -6.42
C ALA A 246 11.53 -37.37 -6.34
N ARG A 247 11.61 -36.26 -7.09
CA ARG A 247 12.75 -35.32 -7.06
C ARG A 247 13.03 -34.71 -5.69
N ALA A 248 12.03 -34.60 -4.82
CA ALA A 248 12.22 -34.05 -3.47
C ALA A 248 13.03 -34.98 -2.55
N ARG A 249 13.26 -36.23 -2.95
CA ARG A 249 14.13 -37.18 -2.25
C ARG A 249 15.62 -36.80 -2.34
N LEU A 250 16.04 -36.25 -3.48
CA LEU A 250 17.44 -35.88 -3.79
C LEU A 250 17.88 -34.57 -3.13
N ALA A 251 16.94 -33.74 -2.66
CA ALA A 251 17.21 -32.48 -1.96
C ALA A 251 17.68 -32.68 -0.51
N HIS A 252 18.45 -33.74 -0.21
CA HIS A 252 19.23 -33.79 1.02
C HIS A 252 20.49 -32.95 0.80
N PRO A 253 20.70 -31.86 1.56
CA PRO A 253 21.89 -31.03 1.42
C PRO A 253 23.19 -31.85 1.62
N ALA A 254 23.14 -32.94 2.38
CA ALA A 254 24.25 -33.88 2.53
C ALA A 254 24.61 -34.63 1.22
N ILE A 255 23.63 -34.98 0.39
CA ILE A 255 23.87 -35.66 -0.89
C ILE A 255 24.37 -34.66 -1.95
N VAL A 256 23.85 -33.43 -1.94
CA VAL A 256 24.34 -32.35 -2.81
C VAL A 256 25.77 -31.93 -2.42
N ALA A 257 26.05 -31.79 -1.12
CA ALA A 257 27.41 -31.49 -0.63
C ALA A 257 28.39 -32.63 -0.93
N ALA A 258 27.99 -33.90 -0.79
CA ALA A 258 28.82 -35.05 -1.16
C ALA A 258 29.09 -35.11 -2.68
N ALA A 259 28.08 -34.79 -3.51
CA ALA A 259 28.26 -34.73 -4.96
C ALA A 259 29.19 -33.58 -5.38
N VAL A 260 29.06 -32.40 -4.77
CA VAL A 260 29.97 -31.26 -5.01
C VAL A 260 31.40 -31.58 -4.52
N ALA A 261 31.55 -32.23 -3.37
CA ALA A 261 32.85 -32.65 -2.85
C ALA A 261 33.53 -33.70 -3.76
N LEU A 262 32.77 -34.67 -4.28
CA LEU A 262 33.27 -35.67 -5.24
C LEU A 262 33.69 -35.08 -6.59
N ILE A 263 33.09 -33.96 -7.01
CA ILE A 263 33.49 -33.24 -8.23
C ILE A 263 34.70 -32.31 -7.96
N ALA A 264 34.82 -31.74 -6.76
CA ALA A 264 35.92 -30.84 -6.40
C ALA A 264 37.25 -31.57 -6.06
N LEU A 265 37.18 -32.79 -5.54
CA LEU A 265 38.36 -33.60 -5.17
C LEU A 265 39.34 -33.91 -6.33
N PRO A 266 38.91 -34.26 -7.57
CA PRO A 266 39.84 -34.44 -8.68
C PRO A 266 40.43 -33.13 -9.22
N ALA A 267 39.75 -31.99 -9.05
CA ALA A 267 40.26 -30.68 -9.48
C ALA A 267 41.42 -30.18 -8.59
N TYR A 268 41.43 -30.56 -7.31
CA TYR A 268 42.50 -30.17 -6.39
C TYR A 268 43.73 -31.10 -6.46
N ALA A 269 43.57 -32.36 -6.88
CA ALA A 269 44.70 -33.28 -7.05
C ALA A 269 45.58 -32.95 -8.27
N MET A 270 45.04 -32.26 -9.28
CA MET A 270 45.75 -31.89 -10.51
C MET A 270 46.61 -30.62 -10.38
N THR A 271 46.48 -29.83 -9.30
CA THR A 271 47.22 -28.55 -9.15
C THR A 271 48.43 -28.64 -8.20
N VAL A 272 48.62 -29.74 -7.49
CA VAL A 272 49.73 -29.90 -6.49
C VAL A 272 50.88 -30.78 -7.02
N GLY A 273 50.74 -31.37 -8.21
CA GLY A 273 51.76 -32.23 -8.84
C GLY A 273 52.69 -31.50 -9.81
N SER A 274 53.30 -30.39 -9.42
CA SER A 274 54.40 -29.76 -10.19
C SER A 274 55.23 -28.84 -9.30
N ARG A 275 56.11 -29.42 -8.47
CA ARG A 275 57.20 -28.68 -7.83
C ARG A 275 58.42 -29.58 -7.77
N GLY A 276 59.21 -29.57 -8.85
CA GLY A 276 60.56 -30.13 -8.85
C GLY A 276 61.55 -29.20 -8.13
N PRO A 277 62.64 -29.72 -7.55
CA PRO A 277 63.64 -28.91 -6.85
C PRO A 277 64.79 -28.48 -7.78
N ASP A 278 65.47 -27.42 -7.32
CA ASP A 278 66.81 -26.93 -7.68
C ASP A 278 67.01 -25.99 -8.89
N GLY A 279 67.57 -24.80 -8.58
CA GLY A 279 68.24 -23.90 -9.52
C GLY A 279 68.24 -22.41 -9.13
N PRO A 280 69.37 -21.79 -8.74
CA PRO A 280 69.41 -20.47 -8.08
C PRO A 280 69.94 -19.28 -8.94
N ARG A 281 69.65 -18.06 -8.44
CA ARG A 281 70.34 -16.74 -8.60
C ARG A 281 70.21 -15.91 -9.89
N GLY A 282 69.95 -14.60 -9.67
CA GLY A 282 70.17 -13.46 -10.59
C GLY A 282 68.93 -12.53 -10.65
N ALA A 283 68.79 -11.51 -9.80
CA ALA A 283 69.28 -10.14 -10.00
C ALA A 283 68.83 -9.49 -11.32
N PHE A 284 67.88 -8.54 -11.28
CA PHE A 284 68.01 -7.14 -11.76
C PHE A 284 66.68 -6.36 -11.67
N ASP A 285 66.81 -5.07 -11.40
CA ASP A 285 65.82 -4.01 -11.32
C ASP A 285 65.05 -3.71 -12.61
N GLY A 286 63.87 -3.10 -12.45
CA GLY A 286 63.47 -1.93 -13.25
C GLY A 286 62.33 -2.09 -14.27
N GLY A 287 61.33 -1.21 -14.16
CA GLY A 287 60.57 -0.70 -15.32
C GLY A 287 59.09 -1.12 -15.42
N ALA A 288 58.19 -0.16 -15.17
CA ALA A 288 56.89 -0.06 -15.88
C ALA A 288 57.13 0.57 -17.29
N PRO A 289 56.15 0.71 -18.22
CA PRO A 289 54.72 0.38 -18.20
C PRO A 289 54.23 -0.32 -19.50
N ASP A 290 52.90 -0.30 -19.70
CA ASP A 290 52.11 -0.43 -20.95
C ASP A 290 51.37 -1.76 -21.26
N ALA A 291 50.03 -1.60 -21.34
CA ALA A 291 49.07 -2.45 -22.05
C ALA A 291 49.24 -2.22 -23.59
N PRO A 292 48.70 -3.05 -24.54
CA PRO A 292 47.30 -3.50 -24.57
C PRO A 292 46.99 -4.83 -25.31
N LEU A 293 45.68 -5.10 -25.47
CA LEU A 293 45.00 -5.91 -26.51
C LEU A 293 44.76 -7.42 -26.33
N ARG A 294 43.47 -7.74 -26.15
CA ARG A 294 42.62 -8.70 -26.90
C ARG A 294 43.20 -10.07 -27.33
N THR A 295 42.59 -11.13 -26.82
CA THR A 295 42.11 -12.32 -27.57
C THR A 295 41.16 -13.10 -26.64
N ALA A 296 39.86 -13.12 -26.90
CA ALA A 296 39.09 -14.14 -27.66
C ALA A 296 38.61 -15.33 -26.81
N LEU A 297 37.31 -15.62 -26.94
CA LEU A 297 36.53 -16.73 -26.40
C LEU A 297 37.14 -18.13 -26.76
N PRO A 298 36.66 -19.20 -26.11
CA PRO A 298 35.58 -19.96 -26.75
C PRO A 298 34.37 -20.23 -25.85
N ASP A 299 33.22 -20.23 -26.52
CA ASP A 299 31.90 -20.68 -26.10
C ASP A 299 31.89 -22.08 -25.47
N THR A 300 30.96 -22.29 -24.54
CA THR A 300 30.30 -23.58 -24.38
C THR A 300 28.81 -23.37 -24.15
N GLY A 301 28.04 -23.86 -25.12
CA GLY A 301 26.61 -23.71 -25.22
C GLY A 301 25.80 -24.69 -24.37
N THR A 302 24.59 -24.20 -24.06
CA THR A 302 23.29 -24.87 -24.25
C THR A 302 23.02 -26.23 -23.60
N GLY A 303 22.13 -26.21 -22.60
CA GLY A 303 21.30 -27.35 -22.17
C GLY A 303 19.91 -26.87 -21.72
N PRO A 304 18.80 -27.51 -22.15
CA PRO A 304 17.47 -26.90 -22.20
C PRO A 304 16.69 -26.96 -20.88
N SER A 305 16.00 -25.86 -20.55
CA SER A 305 15.06 -25.76 -19.44
C SER A 305 13.63 -25.95 -19.95
N ASN A 306 13.09 -27.16 -19.79
CA ASN A 306 11.67 -27.45 -19.99
C ASN A 306 10.91 -27.17 -18.69
N ALA A 307 10.19 -26.06 -18.65
CA ALA A 307 9.15 -25.79 -17.66
C ALA A 307 7.77 -25.94 -18.33
N PRO A 308 6.81 -26.67 -17.73
CA PRO A 308 5.46 -26.78 -18.27
C PRO A 308 4.66 -25.50 -17.96
N THR A 309 4.38 -24.73 -19.01
CA THR A 309 3.39 -23.65 -19.01
C THR A 309 2.00 -24.25 -18.85
N THR A 310 1.34 -23.95 -17.73
CA THR A 310 -0.08 -24.24 -17.53
C THR A 310 -0.86 -23.10 -18.20
N ALA A 311 -1.51 -23.41 -19.32
CA ALA A 311 -2.35 -22.48 -20.06
C ALA A 311 -3.58 -22.09 -19.23
N SER A 312 -3.84 -20.78 -19.13
CA SER A 312 -5.11 -20.22 -18.68
C SER A 312 -6.02 -20.04 -19.91
N PRO A 313 -7.28 -20.47 -19.90
CA PRO A 313 -8.16 -20.37 -21.06
C PRO A 313 -8.63 -18.93 -21.26
N ALA A 314 -8.62 -18.50 -22.52
CA ALA A 314 -9.21 -17.26 -23.01
C ALA A 314 -10.74 -17.36 -23.04
N PRO A 315 -11.49 -16.29 -22.72
CA PRO A 315 -12.86 -16.17 -23.14
C PRO A 315 -12.92 -15.51 -24.53
N SER A 316 -13.39 -16.30 -25.50
CA SER A 316 -13.86 -15.86 -26.81
C SER A 316 -15.35 -15.51 -26.73
N ASN A 317 -15.80 -14.71 -27.70
CA ASN A 317 -17.17 -14.35 -28.08
C ASN A 317 -17.68 -12.99 -27.57
N ALA A 318 -17.40 -11.97 -28.39
CA ALA A 318 -18.32 -10.87 -28.63
C ALA A 318 -19.41 -11.31 -29.63
N PRO A 319 -20.63 -10.76 -29.55
CA PRO A 319 -21.48 -10.57 -30.71
C PRO A 319 -21.41 -9.11 -31.19
N THR A 320 -21.06 -9.00 -32.46
CA THR A 320 -21.21 -7.84 -33.34
C THR A 320 -22.65 -7.34 -33.36
N THR A 321 -22.87 -6.05 -33.10
CA THR A 321 -24.06 -5.33 -33.58
C THR A 321 -23.63 -4.07 -34.32
N ALA A 322 -24.06 -4.03 -35.58
CA ALA A 322 -23.86 -2.99 -36.57
C ALA A 322 -24.54 -1.67 -36.14
N SER A 323 -23.89 -0.55 -36.47
CA SER A 323 -24.33 0.42 -37.49
C SER A 323 -25.65 1.14 -37.20
N SER A 324 -25.55 2.44 -36.91
CA SER A 324 -26.37 3.49 -37.52
C SER A 324 -25.74 4.86 -37.24
N ALA A 325 -25.15 5.45 -38.26
CA ALA A 325 -24.93 6.89 -38.33
C ALA A 325 -26.28 7.60 -38.54
N PRO A 326 -26.39 8.89 -38.19
CA PRO A 326 -27.12 9.78 -39.07
C PRO A 326 -26.35 11.03 -39.47
N ALA A 327 -26.80 11.53 -40.61
CA ALA A 327 -26.21 12.53 -41.48
C ALA A 327 -26.13 13.95 -40.89
N THR A 328 -25.13 14.64 -41.44
CA THR A 328 -25.00 16.08 -41.64
C THR A 328 -26.31 16.79 -42.00
N THR A 329 -26.62 17.87 -41.29
CA THR A 329 -27.39 19.02 -41.82
C THR A 329 -26.84 20.32 -41.24
N THR A 330 -26.13 21.08 -42.08
CA THR A 330 -25.99 22.55 -42.06
C THR A 330 -27.16 23.09 -42.92
N PRO A 331 -27.89 24.19 -42.59
CA PRO A 331 -27.33 25.56 -42.65
C PRO A 331 -27.99 26.62 -41.72
N GLY A 332 -27.40 27.82 -41.65
CA GLY A 332 -28.14 29.02 -41.24
C GLY A 332 -27.31 30.13 -40.62
N ASP A 333 -26.76 30.99 -41.47
CA ASP A 333 -26.35 32.37 -41.17
C ASP A 333 -27.38 33.14 -40.32
N ALA A 334 -26.90 33.85 -39.30
CA ALA A 334 -27.49 35.13 -38.89
C ALA A 334 -26.47 35.97 -38.11
N ALA A 335 -26.23 37.15 -38.65
CA ALA A 335 -25.33 38.19 -38.16
C ALA A 335 -25.72 38.74 -36.79
N GLY A 336 -24.71 39.19 -36.04
CA GLY A 336 -24.90 39.90 -34.78
C GLY A 336 -23.58 40.43 -34.23
N VAL A 337 -23.03 41.45 -34.88
CA VAL A 337 -21.96 42.31 -34.35
C VAL A 337 -22.59 43.32 -33.39
N PRO A 338 -22.07 43.50 -32.17
CA PRO A 338 -22.17 44.77 -31.47
C PRO A 338 -20.80 45.43 -31.34
N THR A 339 -20.72 46.55 -32.04
CA THR A 339 -19.86 47.72 -31.95
C THR A 339 -19.27 48.03 -30.57
N LEU A 340 -17.96 48.29 -30.59
CA LEU A 340 -17.16 48.93 -29.55
C LEU A 340 -17.66 50.36 -29.26
N GLY A 341 -17.96 50.65 -28.00
CA GLY A 341 -18.12 52.02 -27.51
C GLY A 341 -16.83 52.50 -26.81
N PRO A 342 -16.33 53.71 -27.12
CA PRO A 342 -15.22 54.33 -26.40
C PRO A 342 -15.75 55.05 -25.15
N VAL A 343 -15.10 54.85 -24.00
CA VAL A 343 -15.34 55.66 -22.80
C VAL A 343 -14.00 56.24 -22.32
N ASP A 344 -14.06 57.55 -22.09
CA ASP A 344 -13.00 58.50 -21.79
C ASP A 344 -12.12 58.17 -20.57
N PRO A 345 -10.88 58.72 -20.54
CA PRO A 345 -10.03 58.75 -19.36
C PRO A 345 -10.17 60.09 -18.63
N ASP A 346 -10.72 60.10 -17.42
CA ASP A 346 -10.42 61.15 -16.43
C ASP A 346 -11.10 60.86 -15.08
N ALA A 347 -10.29 60.54 -14.05
CA ALA A 347 -10.60 60.85 -12.65
C ALA A 347 -9.38 60.62 -11.74
N PRO A 348 -9.24 61.38 -10.64
CA PRO A 348 -7.96 61.89 -10.19
C PRO A 348 -7.26 61.09 -9.07
N LEU A 349 -5.96 61.33 -8.98
CA LEU A 349 -5.04 60.95 -7.91
C LEU A 349 -5.58 61.32 -6.52
N GLY A 350 -5.85 60.30 -5.69
CA GLY A 350 -6.27 60.42 -4.30
C GLY A 350 -5.24 59.84 -3.32
N SER A 351 -4.49 60.76 -2.71
CA SER A 351 -3.81 60.76 -1.41
C SER A 351 -3.44 59.44 -0.69
N ALA A 352 -2.13 59.31 -0.43
CA ALA A 352 -1.50 58.36 0.47
C ALA A 352 -1.96 58.54 1.95
N PRO A 353 -2.23 57.44 2.69
CA PRO A 353 -2.44 57.50 4.13
C PRO A 353 -1.10 57.48 4.90
N THR A 354 -0.95 58.49 5.76
CA THR A 354 0.10 58.68 6.76
C THR A 354 0.14 57.54 7.79
N PRO A 355 1.32 57.07 8.27
CA PRO A 355 1.42 55.98 9.22
C PRO A 355 0.89 56.36 10.61
N ARG A 356 -0.05 55.56 11.14
CA ARG A 356 -0.60 55.69 12.49
C ARG A 356 0.39 55.11 13.51
N ARG A 357 0.86 55.95 14.43
CA ARG A 357 1.73 55.57 15.56
C ARG A 357 1.05 54.56 16.48
N VAL A 358 1.80 53.53 16.85
CA VAL A 358 1.48 52.52 17.85
C VAL A 358 1.57 53.12 19.26
N PRO A 359 0.52 53.06 20.10
CA PRO A 359 0.67 53.28 21.54
C PRO A 359 1.22 52.01 22.19
N ARG A 360 2.43 52.14 22.76
CA ARG A 360 3.03 51.17 23.67
C ARG A 360 2.27 51.21 24.99
N ALA A 361 1.55 50.15 25.32
CA ALA A 361 0.91 49.97 26.62
C ALA A 361 1.66 48.96 27.48
N THR A 362 1.70 49.30 28.76
CA THR A 362 2.52 48.89 29.89
C THR A 362 2.31 47.43 30.34
N PRO A 363 3.34 46.73 30.87
CA PRO A 363 3.17 45.41 31.47
C PRO A 363 2.36 45.47 32.78
N PRO A 364 1.44 44.52 33.03
CA PRO A 364 0.74 44.43 34.31
C PRO A 364 1.66 43.87 35.42
N PRO A 365 1.46 44.32 36.68
CA PRO A 365 2.26 43.92 37.82
C PRO A 365 1.95 42.51 38.31
N ASN A 366 3.00 41.91 38.87
CA ASN A 366 3.04 40.60 39.52
C ASN A 366 2.22 40.60 40.82
N ALA A 367 1.23 39.72 40.93
CA ALA A 367 0.53 39.36 42.18
C ALA A 367 0.40 37.82 42.16
N GLY A 368 1.10 37.06 43.01
CA GLY A 368 0.76 36.86 44.42
C GLY A 368 0.02 35.52 44.57
N PRO A 369 0.45 34.59 45.46
CA PRO A 369 -0.05 33.22 45.48
C PRO A 369 -1.48 33.13 46.01
N GLY A 370 -2.40 32.64 45.16
CA GLY A 370 -3.80 32.40 45.51
C GLY A 370 -4.02 31.08 46.27
N PRO A 371 -5.18 30.94 46.95
CA PRO A 371 -5.47 29.87 47.91
C PRO A 371 -5.71 28.51 47.25
N VAL A 372 -5.30 27.46 47.97
CA VAL A 372 -5.38 26.04 47.60
C VAL A 372 -6.84 25.63 47.32
N ARG A 373 -7.10 25.18 46.08
CA ARG A 373 -8.36 24.61 45.63
C ARG A 373 -8.48 23.14 46.09
N PRO A 374 -9.63 22.69 46.64
CA PRO A 374 -9.81 21.31 47.07
C PRO A 374 -9.72 20.32 45.89
N ALA A 375 -9.14 19.15 46.17
CA ALA A 375 -8.96 18.06 45.22
C ALA A 375 -10.30 17.58 44.63
N PRO A 376 -10.41 17.40 43.29
CA PRO A 376 -11.56 16.75 42.67
C PRO A 376 -11.62 15.27 43.09
N GLY A 377 -12.79 14.84 43.56
CA GLY A 377 -13.07 13.43 43.85
C GLY A 377 -12.93 12.54 42.61
N SER A 378 -12.57 11.28 42.84
CA SER A 378 -12.41 10.24 41.81
C SER A 378 -13.63 10.17 40.87
N PRO A 379 -13.42 10.13 39.53
CA PRO A 379 -14.49 9.85 38.59
C PRO A 379 -15.03 8.44 38.81
N GLY A 380 -16.35 8.32 38.97
CA GLY A 380 -17.03 7.03 39.01
C GLY A 380 -16.75 6.21 37.75
N SER A 381 -16.61 4.90 37.91
CA SER A 381 -16.45 3.96 36.79
C SER A 381 -17.62 4.11 35.82
N PRO A 382 -17.39 4.45 34.53
CA PRO A 382 -18.46 4.52 33.55
C PRO A 382 -19.05 3.12 33.30
N THR A 383 -20.37 3.03 33.39
CA THR A 383 -21.15 1.85 33.04
C THR A 383 -20.96 1.54 31.55
N ALA A 384 -20.36 0.38 31.26
CA ALA A 384 -20.06 -0.04 29.89
C ALA A 384 -21.35 -0.43 29.14
N MET A 385 -21.65 0.26 28.04
CA MET A 385 -22.63 -0.24 27.08
C MET A 385 -22.04 -1.44 26.31
N PRO A 386 -22.85 -2.45 25.92
CA PRO A 386 -22.37 -3.60 25.18
C PRO A 386 -22.06 -3.20 23.73
N ALA A 387 -20.80 -2.82 23.48
CA ALA A 387 -20.24 -2.75 22.14
C ALA A 387 -20.16 -4.15 21.52
N ASP A 388 -20.36 -4.28 20.21
CA ASP A 388 -19.96 -5.48 19.48
C ASP A 388 -18.44 -5.61 19.55
N ARG A 389 -17.96 -6.55 20.38
CA ARG A 389 -16.54 -6.75 20.69
C ARG A 389 -15.85 -7.69 19.70
N CYS A 390 -16.59 -8.27 18.76
CA CYS A 390 -16.06 -9.11 17.69
C CYS A 390 -15.11 -10.21 18.18
N GLY A 391 -15.52 -10.91 19.23
CA GLY A 391 -14.74 -12.01 19.83
C GLY A 391 -13.72 -11.58 20.88
N ALA A 392 -13.49 -10.27 21.10
CA ALA A 392 -12.75 -9.84 22.28
C ALA A 392 -13.56 -10.14 23.55
N PRO A 393 -12.94 -10.68 24.61
CA PRO A 393 -13.64 -10.89 25.86
C PRO A 393 -14.14 -9.55 26.39
N GLU A 394 -15.23 -9.60 27.16
CA GLU A 394 -15.66 -8.43 27.93
C GLU A 394 -14.46 -7.89 28.70
N ASN A 395 -14.23 -6.58 28.66
CA ASN A 395 -13.07 -5.91 29.23
C ASN A 395 -13.43 -4.44 29.53
N PRO A 396 -12.85 -3.83 30.58
CA PRO A 396 -13.21 -2.49 31.03
C PRO A 396 -12.65 -1.37 30.14
N TYR A 397 -11.75 -1.69 29.21
CA TYR A 397 -11.06 -0.72 28.38
C TYR A 397 -11.77 -0.42 27.06
N GLY A 398 -12.89 -1.08 26.80
CA GLY A 398 -13.62 -0.94 25.53
C GLY A 398 -12.85 -1.51 24.33
N TYR A 399 -11.94 -2.46 24.55
CA TYR A 399 -11.15 -3.04 23.46
C TYR A 399 -11.96 -4.05 22.65
N ASN A 400 -11.78 -4.04 21.32
CA ASN A 400 -12.41 -4.95 20.37
C ASN A 400 -11.42 -5.41 19.27
N TYR A 401 -11.80 -6.39 18.45
CA TYR A 401 -10.93 -6.96 17.39
C TYR A 401 -11.37 -6.67 15.94
N CYS A 402 -12.40 -5.85 15.72
CA CYS A 402 -12.96 -5.66 14.36
C CYS A 402 -12.94 -4.24 13.83
N GLY A 403 -12.66 -3.22 14.64
CA GLY A 403 -12.49 -1.87 14.14
C GLY A 403 -12.50 -0.77 15.21
N GLY A 404 -12.07 0.42 14.80
CA GLY A 404 -11.88 1.58 15.66
C GLY A 404 -10.44 2.11 15.56
N ASP A 405 -10.02 2.83 16.58
CA ASP A 405 -8.65 3.35 16.67
C ASP A 405 -7.70 2.30 17.22
N LEU A 406 -6.51 2.20 16.62
CA LEU A 406 -5.46 1.31 17.13
C LEU A 406 -5.02 1.76 18.52
N VAL A 407 -4.93 0.81 19.45
CA VAL A 407 -4.47 1.08 20.81
C VAL A 407 -2.94 1.23 20.81
N HIS A 408 -2.46 2.47 20.70
CA HIS A 408 -1.02 2.76 20.77
C HIS A 408 -0.49 2.89 22.20
N GLU A 409 -1.35 3.31 23.11
CA GLU A 409 -1.06 3.47 24.54
C GLU A 409 -2.03 2.58 25.32
N PRO A 410 -1.65 1.32 25.60
CA PRO A 410 -2.49 0.41 26.36
C PRO A 410 -2.74 0.97 27.76
N ALA A 411 -3.96 0.76 28.28
CA ALA A 411 -4.30 1.17 29.64
C ALA A 411 -3.34 0.53 30.64
N VAL A 412 -2.93 1.27 31.68
CA VAL A 412 -1.89 0.86 32.64
C VAL A 412 -2.21 -0.48 33.34
N GLY A 413 -3.50 -0.82 33.46
CA GLY A 413 -3.97 -2.09 34.02
C GLY A 413 -4.17 -3.22 32.99
N VAL A 414 -3.87 -3.06 31.70
CA VAL A 414 -4.24 -4.03 30.66
C VAL A 414 -3.78 -5.46 30.97
N CYS A 415 -2.58 -5.61 31.56
CA CYS A 415 -2.00 -6.91 31.90
C CYS A 415 -2.59 -7.56 33.16
N SER A 416 -3.42 -6.85 33.93
CA SER A 416 -4.22 -7.49 35.00
C SER A 416 -5.48 -8.14 34.45
N TYR A 417 -5.92 -7.74 33.25
CA TYR A 417 -7.11 -8.26 32.60
C TYR A 417 -6.79 -9.28 31.49
N PHE A 418 -5.78 -8.98 30.68
CA PHE A 418 -5.29 -9.84 29.61
C PHE A 418 -3.95 -10.44 29.99
N THR A 419 -3.68 -11.67 29.54
CA THR A 419 -2.35 -12.24 29.69
C THR A 419 -1.37 -11.56 28.72
N CYS A 420 -0.53 -10.68 29.23
CA CYS A 420 0.50 -10.02 28.42
C CYS A 420 1.69 -10.94 28.12
N VAL A 421 2.35 -10.70 26.98
CA VAL A 421 3.65 -11.32 26.68
C VAL A 421 4.79 -10.67 27.47
N ASP A 422 5.90 -11.38 27.62
CA ASP A 422 7.07 -10.86 28.33
C ASP A 422 7.64 -9.60 27.66
N GLY A 423 7.93 -8.58 28.48
CA GLY A 423 8.44 -7.30 28.01
C GLY A 423 7.38 -6.43 27.31
N PHE A 424 6.08 -6.72 27.47
CA PHE A 424 4.97 -5.97 26.90
C PHE A 424 5.15 -4.44 26.97
N TRP A 425 5.48 -3.92 28.15
CA TRP A 425 5.65 -2.47 28.40
C TRP A 425 6.86 -1.84 27.71
N ALA A 426 7.83 -2.64 27.26
CA ALA A 426 8.96 -2.17 26.46
C ALA A 426 8.68 -2.24 24.95
N GLY A 427 7.53 -2.81 24.55
CA GLY A 427 7.05 -2.86 23.18
C GLY A 427 6.69 -1.48 22.63
N LYS A 428 6.64 -1.36 21.30
CA LYS A 428 6.28 -0.13 20.58
C LYS A 428 5.13 -0.40 19.60
N GLY A 429 4.52 0.62 19.03
CA GLY A 429 3.50 0.45 17.99
C GLY A 429 2.10 0.36 18.58
N TYR A 430 1.33 -0.66 18.23
CA TYR A 430 -0.04 -0.84 18.71
C TYR A 430 -0.25 -2.24 19.30
N LEU A 431 -1.28 -2.35 20.13
CA LEU A 431 -1.71 -3.56 20.81
C LEU A 431 -2.24 -4.60 19.80
N THR A 432 -1.83 -5.84 19.97
CA THR A 432 -2.28 -6.97 19.16
C THR A 432 -2.55 -8.18 20.05
N VAL A 433 -3.52 -9.01 19.66
CA VAL A 433 -3.75 -10.33 20.26
C VAL A 433 -2.97 -11.39 19.47
N CYS A 434 -2.25 -12.24 20.18
CA CYS A 434 -1.49 -13.38 19.66
C CYS A 434 -2.40 -14.59 19.47
N ASP A 435 -2.00 -15.60 18.69
CA ASP A 435 -2.84 -16.82 18.50
C ASP A 435 -3.14 -17.58 19.79
N ASP A 436 -2.27 -17.46 20.81
CA ASP A 436 -2.47 -18.09 22.11
C ASP A 436 -3.35 -17.26 23.07
N GLY A 437 -4.00 -16.20 22.57
CA GLY A 437 -4.88 -15.32 23.33
C GLY A 437 -4.15 -14.29 24.19
N ARG A 438 -2.80 -14.30 24.21
CA ARG A 438 -2.02 -13.27 24.89
C ARG A 438 -2.06 -11.96 24.13
N VAL A 439 -1.76 -10.85 24.82
CA VAL A 439 -1.64 -9.54 24.18
C VAL A 439 -0.19 -9.08 24.13
N GLY A 440 0.20 -8.49 23.01
CA GLY A 440 1.54 -7.98 22.75
C GLY A 440 1.49 -6.66 21.98
N MET A 441 2.65 -6.07 21.76
CA MET A 441 2.81 -4.90 20.91
C MET A 441 3.38 -5.33 19.55
N VAL A 442 3.00 -4.66 18.46
CA VAL A 442 3.49 -5.01 17.09
C VAL A 442 4.94 -4.55 16.84
N GLY A 443 5.37 -3.45 17.46
CA GLY A 443 6.70 -2.83 17.32
C GLY A 443 7.65 -3.12 18.49
N GLY A 444 8.94 -2.84 18.32
CA GLY A 444 9.98 -3.00 19.36
C GLY A 444 10.74 -4.34 19.32
N GLY A 445 11.91 -4.43 19.96
CA GLY A 445 12.67 -5.70 20.05
C GLY A 445 12.08 -6.70 21.05
N THR A 446 11.29 -6.20 22.00
CA THR A 446 10.69 -6.91 23.14
C THR A 446 9.18 -6.68 23.17
N GLY A 447 8.43 -7.48 23.95
CA GLY A 447 6.98 -7.28 24.11
C GLY A 447 6.12 -7.67 22.91
N ARG A 448 6.70 -8.37 21.92
CA ARG A 448 5.99 -8.86 20.74
C ARG A 448 5.42 -10.26 20.98
N CYS A 449 4.29 -10.54 20.35
CA CYS A 449 3.82 -11.92 20.20
C CYS A 449 4.97 -12.79 19.64
N PRO A 450 5.29 -13.94 20.28
CA PRO A 450 6.38 -14.80 19.84
C PRO A 450 6.22 -15.15 18.37
N GLU A 451 7.32 -15.19 17.61
CA GLU A 451 7.28 -15.51 16.16
C GLU A 451 6.66 -16.89 15.85
N ARG A 452 6.54 -17.76 16.87
CA ARG A 452 5.92 -19.09 16.76
C ARG A 452 4.42 -19.10 17.07
N ALA A 453 3.86 -18.00 17.57
CA ALA A 453 2.46 -17.88 17.98
C ALA A 453 1.55 -17.34 16.86
N GLY A 454 1.89 -17.67 15.60
CA GLY A 454 1.14 -17.33 14.38
C GLY A 454 0.50 -15.93 14.34
N ARG A 455 -0.76 -15.82 13.90
CA ARG A 455 -1.38 -14.54 13.54
C ARG A 455 -1.46 -13.58 14.71
N LYS A 456 -1.42 -12.30 14.35
CA LYS A 456 -1.47 -11.16 15.26
C LYS A 456 -2.63 -10.29 14.80
N GLU A 457 -3.74 -10.29 15.53
CA GLU A 457 -4.88 -9.44 15.18
C GLU A 457 -4.74 -8.09 15.93
N PRO A 458 -4.90 -6.96 15.23
CA PRO A 458 -4.88 -5.65 15.88
C PRO A 458 -6.01 -5.52 16.90
N VAL A 459 -5.72 -4.88 18.03
CA VAL A 459 -6.72 -4.50 19.02
C VAL A 459 -7.07 -3.03 18.85
N TYR A 460 -8.36 -2.73 18.93
CA TYR A 460 -8.92 -1.40 18.72
C TYR A 460 -9.64 -0.90 19.97
N VAL A 461 -9.67 0.43 20.19
CA VAL A 461 -10.61 1.05 21.12
C VAL A 461 -11.95 1.21 20.42
N TYR A 462 -13.04 0.80 21.07
CA TYR A 462 -14.39 1.10 20.62
C TYR A 462 -14.62 2.61 20.61
N GLN A 463 -14.90 3.16 19.44
CA GLN A 463 -15.50 4.48 19.33
C GLN A 463 -17.02 4.30 19.24
N PRO A 464 -17.82 4.84 20.18
CA PRO A 464 -19.25 4.93 19.94
C PRO A 464 -19.45 5.76 18.67
N ALA A 465 -20.29 5.28 17.76
CA ALA A 465 -20.71 6.09 16.64
C ALA A 465 -21.30 7.38 17.20
N THR A 466 -20.61 8.51 16.98
CA THR A 466 -21.15 9.84 17.29
C THR A 466 -22.34 10.06 16.36
N GLY A 467 -23.52 9.74 16.87
CA GLY A 467 -24.81 10.03 16.24
C GLY A 467 -25.22 11.48 16.44
#